data_AF-A0A7R9Z3L7-F1
#
_entry.id   AF-A0A7R9Z3L7-F1
#
_cell.length_a   1.000
_cell.length_b   1.000
_cell.length_c   1.000
_cell.angle_alpha   90.00
_cell.angle_beta   90.00
_cell.angle_gamma   90.00
#
_symmetry.space_group_name_H-M   'P 1'
#
loop_
_entity.id
_entity.type
_entity.pdbx_description
1 polymer ?
#
loop_
_entity_poly.entity_id
_entity_poly.type
_entity_poly.pdbx_seq_one_letter_code
_entity_poly.pdbx_strand_id
1 'polypeptide(L)'
;MIIFGTRFFGDTDAVPGLFYVSTKFFHVDFIPLFPIASYIVLRRRVLSVQGVEIPLSLKSIAIAWLRFLAVAGAAASLIWLMVSVADDSDDHKVIDVILPTSIFLAAVIAASLALFHKSLRNASYERATELASKLGAAGPRAQVLVDRHFGRNTSKTSMVRPTTKASVIQPIPISPNEVDDQEDKFTSEEYEVASEEQSASLVRPNTGDVELNNLADSKGNKNHGANEVGNRHSNDMEIV
;
A
#
# COMPACT_ATOMS: atom_id res chain seq x y z
N MET A 1 10.23 7.08 21.27
CA MET A 1 8.87 7.63 21.35
C MET A 1 7.94 6.60 20.73
N ILE A 2 6.94 6.11 21.45
CA ILE A 2 5.97 5.14 20.92
C ILE A 2 4.83 5.92 20.27
N ILE A 3 4.50 5.63 19.01
CA ILE A 3 3.43 6.32 18.27
C ILE A 3 2.20 5.42 18.21
N PHE A 4 1.13 5.83 18.90
CA PHE A 4 -0.17 5.17 18.87
C PHE A 4 -1.16 5.97 18.01
N GLY A 5 -2.06 5.27 17.31
CA GLY A 5 -3.06 5.92 16.48
C GLY A 5 -3.98 4.96 15.76
N THR A 6 -4.76 5.51 14.83
CA THR A 6 -5.62 4.72 13.95
C THR A 6 -5.31 5.01 12.49
N ARG A 7 -5.24 3.97 11.68
CA ARG A 7 -4.94 4.10 10.25
C ARG A 7 -5.72 3.06 9.45
N PHE A 8 -6.02 3.41 8.20
CA PHE A 8 -6.68 2.52 7.25
C PHE A 8 -5.67 1.55 6.62
N PHE A 9 -5.94 0.26 6.71
CA PHE A 9 -5.16 -0.82 6.12
C PHE A 9 -6.04 -1.80 5.33
N GLY A 10 -5.40 -2.60 4.50
CA GLY A 10 -6.06 -3.72 3.82
C GLY A 10 -7.07 -3.29 2.76
N ASP A 11 -6.67 -2.43 1.83
CA ASP A 11 -7.56 -2.01 0.73
C ASP A 11 -7.98 -3.21 -0.13
N THR A 12 -9.29 -3.46 -0.18
CA THR A 12 -9.94 -4.57 -0.87
C THR A 12 -11.18 -4.12 -1.61
N ASP A 13 -11.71 -4.96 -2.49
CA ASP A 13 -12.97 -4.72 -3.20
C ASP A 13 -13.01 -3.35 -3.89
N ALA A 14 -11.86 -2.94 -4.45
CA ALA A 14 -11.73 -1.69 -5.19
C ALA A 14 -12.50 -1.78 -6.50
N VAL A 15 -13.30 -0.75 -6.75
CA VAL A 15 -13.86 -0.44 -8.06
C VAL A 15 -13.09 0.78 -8.57
N PRO A 16 -12.16 0.60 -9.53
CA PRO A 16 -11.28 1.67 -9.99
C PRO A 16 -12.04 2.95 -10.34
N GLY A 17 -11.68 4.05 -9.69
CA GLY A 17 -12.28 5.37 -9.90
C GLY A 17 -13.60 5.64 -9.17
N LEU A 18 -14.14 4.68 -8.40
CA LEU A 18 -15.37 4.85 -7.64
C LEU A 18 -15.14 4.80 -6.12
N PHE A 19 -14.78 3.63 -5.59
CA PHE A 19 -14.60 3.40 -4.17
C PHE A 19 -13.78 2.13 -3.91
N TYR A 20 -13.33 1.95 -2.67
CA TYR A 20 -12.71 0.72 -2.17
C TYR A 20 -13.08 0.49 -0.70
N VAL A 21 -12.95 -0.74 -0.23
CA VAL A 21 -13.16 -1.09 1.17
C VAL A 21 -11.82 -1.09 1.89
N SER A 22 -11.74 -0.40 3.02
CA SER A 22 -10.54 -0.37 3.87
C SER A 22 -10.93 -0.49 5.34
N THR A 23 -10.10 -1.15 6.14
CA THR A 23 -10.36 -1.36 7.57
C THR A 23 -9.49 -0.43 8.39
N LYS A 24 -10.11 0.30 9.32
CA LYS A 24 -9.43 1.14 10.29
C LYS A 24 -8.92 0.26 11.42
N PHE A 25 -7.60 0.23 11.61
CA PHE A 25 -6.96 -0.49 12.71
C PHE A 25 -6.45 0.50 13.76
N PHE A 26 -6.51 0.09 15.02
CA PHE A 26 -5.62 0.61 16.04
C PHE A 26 -4.21 0.08 15.80
N HIS A 27 -3.21 0.96 15.82
CA HIS A 27 -1.82 0.57 15.63
C HIS A 27 -0.88 1.17 16.67
N VAL A 28 0.19 0.45 16.95
CA VAL A 28 1.36 0.90 17.72
C VAL A 28 2.56 0.75 16.81
N ASP A 29 3.30 1.82 16.55
CA ASP A 29 4.48 1.83 15.67
C ASP A 29 4.23 1.14 14.31
N PHE A 30 3.09 1.46 13.69
CA PHE A 30 2.60 0.91 12.41
C PHE A 30 2.21 -0.57 12.41
N ILE A 31 2.26 -1.26 13.56
CA ILE A 31 1.78 -2.63 13.70
C ILE A 31 0.24 -2.61 13.87
N PRO A 32 -0.55 -3.20 12.94
CA PRO A 32 -2.00 -3.25 13.08
C PRO A 32 -2.37 -4.25 14.18
N LEU A 33 -2.89 -3.77 15.31
CA LEU A 33 -3.22 -4.62 16.47
C LEU A 33 -4.66 -5.13 16.42
N PHE A 34 -5.63 -4.20 16.38
CA PHE A 34 -7.05 -4.55 16.44
C PHE A 34 -7.85 -3.81 15.36
N PRO A 35 -8.70 -4.51 14.59
CA PRO A 35 -9.62 -3.85 13.68
C PRO A 35 -10.71 -3.14 14.47
N ILE A 36 -10.97 -1.88 14.14
CA ILE A 36 -12.00 -1.05 14.80
C ILE A 36 -13.28 -1.07 13.98
N ALA A 37 -13.19 -0.68 12.70
CA ALA A 37 -14.33 -0.58 11.79
C ALA A 37 -13.87 -0.66 10.33
N SER A 38 -14.75 -1.10 9.43
CA SER A 38 -14.49 -1.10 7.99
C SER A 38 -15.27 0.02 7.31
N TYR A 39 -14.70 0.63 6.27
CA TYR A 39 -15.31 1.76 5.57
C TYR A 39 -15.29 1.54 4.06
N ILE A 40 -16.37 1.95 3.39
CA ILE A 40 -16.38 2.19 1.94
C ILE A 40 -15.81 3.59 1.71
N VAL A 41 -14.56 3.66 1.26
CA VAL A 41 -13.86 4.91 1.00
C VAL A 41 -14.15 5.38 -0.43
N LEU A 42 -14.85 6.51 -0.55
CA LEU A 42 -15.19 7.14 -1.83
C LEU A 42 -14.05 8.05 -2.30
N ARG A 43 -13.51 8.85 -1.38
CA ARG A 43 -12.42 9.78 -1.66
C ARG A 43 -11.53 9.90 -0.44
N ARG A 44 -10.23 9.69 -0.63
CA ARG A 44 -9.22 9.92 0.39
C ARG A 44 -8.69 11.35 0.20
N ARG A 45 -8.95 12.24 1.15
CA ARG A 45 -8.18 13.49 1.30
C ARG A 45 -7.05 13.25 2.29
N VAL A 46 -6.05 14.13 2.31
CA VAL A 46 -4.86 13.99 3.18
C VAL A 46 -5.27 13.96 4.66
N LEU A 47 -6.24 14.80 5.04
CA LEU A 47 -6.68 14.97 6.43
C LEU A 47 -8.05 14.35 6.75
N SER A 48 -8.84 13.96 5.74
CA SER A 48 -10.18 13.41 5.94
C SER A 48 -10.50 12.28 4.98
N VAL A 49 -11.17 11.25 5.50
CA VAL A 49 -11.64 10.11 4.71
C VAL A 49 -13.16 10.21 4.63
N GLN A 50 -13.67 10.48 3.42
CA GLN A 50 -15.10 10.43 3.18
C GLN A 50 -15.48 8.98 2.88
N GLY A 51 -16.18 8.36 3.80
CA GLY A 51 -16.63 6.98 3.64
C GLY A 51 -17.82 6.64 4.51
N VAL A 52 -18.49 5.54 4.13
CA VAL A 52 -19.62 4.98 4.88
C VAL A 52 -19.12 3.78 5.66
N GLU A 53 -19.39 3.76 6.95
CA GLU A 53 -19.05 2.63 7.82
C GLU A 53 -19.86 1.39 7.42
N ILE A 54 -19.18 0.25 7.36
CA ILE A 54 -19.78 -1.05 7.08
C ILE A 54 -19.35 -2.06 8.14
N PRO A 55 -20.11 -3.17 8.30
CA PRO A 55 -19.67 -4.27 9.14
C PRO A 55 -18.27 -4.75 8.75
N LEU A 56 -17.53 -5.25 9.74
CA LEU A 56 -16.13 -5.66 9.58
C LEU A 56 -15.96 -6.61 8.39
N SER A 57 -15.06 -6.24 7.47
CA SER A 57 -14.72 -7.05 6.30
C SER A 57 -13.53 -7.96 6.61
N LEU A 58 -13.81 -9.24 6.87
CA LEU A 58 -12.77 -10.24 7.14
C LEU A 58 -11.72 -10.33 6.02
N LYS A 59 -12.12 -10.12 4.77
CA LYS A 59 -11.21 -10.10 3.61
C LYS A 59 -10.17 -8.97 3.72
N SER A 60 -10.61 -7.78 4.10
CA SER A 60 -9.73 -6.62 4.33
C SER A 60 -8.78 -6.85 5.49
N ILE A 61 -9.29 -7.43 6.59
CA ILE A 61 -8.50 -7.77 7.78
C ILE A 61 -7.42 -8.80 7.42
N ALA A 62 -7.78 -9.88 6.74
CA ALA A 62 -6.84 -10.93 6.33
C ALA A 62 -5.72 -10.37 5.44
N ILE A 63 -6.05 -9.48 4.49
CA ILE A 63 -5.05 -8.86 3.61
C ILE A 63 -4.13 -7.90 4.37
N ALA A 64 -4.65 -7.17 5.36
CA ALA A 64 -3.82 -6.32 6.22
C ALA A 64 -2.80 -7.16 7.02
N TRP A 65 -3.26 -8.24 7.66
CA TRP A 65 -2.39 -9.15 8.41
C TRP A 65 -1.40 -9.91 7.53
N LEU A 66 -1.83 -10.38 6.35
CA LEU A 66 -0.95 -11.05 5.40
C LEU A 66 0.22 -10.15 4.99
N ARG A 67 -0.05 -8.87 4.69
CA ARG A 67 0.99 -7.89 4.37
C ARG A 67 1.93 -7.66 5.55
N PHE A 68 1.37 -7.50 6.75
CA PHE A 68 2.17 -7.31 7.96
C PHE A 68 3.09 -8.51 8.23
N LEU A 69 2.53 -9.72 8.26
CA LEU A 69 3.28 -10.95 8.51
C LEU A 69 4.33 -11.22 7.43
N ALA A 70 4.05 -10.88 6.16
CA ALA A 70 5.03 -11.05 5.10
C ALA A 70 6.24 -10.10 5.27
N VAL A 71 6.00 -8.84 5.63
CA VAL A 71 7.08 -7.87 5.92
C VAL A 71 7.83 -8.26 7.19
N ALA A 72 7.13 -8.62 8.26
CA ALA A 72 7.74 -9.05 9.52
C ALA A 72 8.57 -10.32 9.35
N GLY A 73 8.05 -11.30 8.59
CA GLY A 73 8.76 -12.54 8.27
C GLY A 73 10.01 -12.31 7.41
N ALA A 74 9.94 -11.40 6.43
CA ALA A 74 11.11 -11.00 5.65
C ALA A 74 12.17 -10.32 6.53
N ALA A 75 11.77 -9.42 7.43
CA ALA A 75 12.71 -8.77 8.36
C ALA A 75 13.35 -9.79 9.33
N ALA A 76 12.56 -10.69 9.92
CA ALA A 76 13.06 -11.69 10.85
C ALA A 76 14.02 -12.70 10.18
N SER A 77 13.67 -13.18 8.98
CA SER A 77 14.54 -14.08 8.22
C SER A 77 15.81 -13.40 7.73
N LEU A 78 15.78 -12.10 7.44
CA LEU A 78 16.99 -11.33 7.13
C LEU A 78 17.91 -11.20 8.35
N ILE A 79 17.37 -10.90 9.52
CA ILE A 79 18.16 -10.85 10.77
C ILE A 79 18.76 -12.22 11.05
N TRP A 80 17.96 -13.29 10.93
CA TRP A 80 18.46 -14.65 11.12
C TRP A 80 19.59 -14.97 10.12
N LEU A 81 19.42 -14.64 8.84
CA LEU A 81 20.47 -14.81 7.84
C LEU A 81 21.76 -14.07 8.22
N MET A 82 21.67 -12.84 8.73
CA MET A 82 22.84 -12.07 9.17
C MET A 82 23.55 -12.74 10.35
N VAL A 83 22.80 -13.28 11.31
CA VAL A 83 23.36 -14.02 12.44
C VAL A 83 24.03 -15.31 11.96
N SER A 84 23.39 -16.08 11.07
CA SER A 84 23.95 -17.30 10.50
C SER A 84 25.24 -17.07 9.71
N VAL A 85 25.37 -15.91 9.03
CA VAL A 85 26.58 -15.55 8.27
C VAL A 85 27.73 -15.12 9.19
N ALA A 86 27.42 -14.58 10.37
CA ALA A 86 28.42 -14.14 11.35
C ALA A 86 28.94 -15.25 12.26
N ASP A 87 28.30 -16.43 12.25
CA ASP A 87 28.73 -17.57 13.07
C ASP A 87 29.81 -18.39 12.32
N ASP A 88 30.99 -18.51 12.94
CA ASP A 88 32.15 -19.20 12.35
C ASP A 88 32.12 -20.72 12.57
N SER A 89 31.12 -21.26 13.28
CA SER A 89 31.03 -22.69 13.58
C SER A 89 30.99 -23.56 12.30
N ASP A 90 31.98 -24.43 12.13
CA ASP A 90 32.18 -25.20 10.89
C ASP A 90 31.23 -26.40 10.71
N ASP A 91 30.56 -26.87 11.78
CA ASP A 91 29.89 -28.17 11.73
C ASP A 91 28.63 -28.20 10.84
N HIS A 92 27.90 -27.08 10.64
CA HIS A 92 26.60 -27.08 9.93
C HIS A 92 26.32 -25.89 8.99
N LYS A 93 27.36 -25.20 8.47
CA LYS A 93 27.25 -23.97 7.66
C LYS A 93 26.24 -24.03 6.50
N VAL A 94 26.08 -25.18 5.85
CA VAL A 94 25.17 -25.32 4.70
C VAL A 94 23.70 -25.20 5.12
N ILE A 95 23.30 -25.82 6.23
CA ILE A 95 21.90 -25.82 6.68
C ILE A 95 21.53 -24.44 7.23
N ASP A 96 22.43 -23.83 8.01
CA ASP A 96 22.22 -22.56 8.69
C ASP A 96 22.07 -21.37 7.74
N VAL A 97 22.58 -21.48 6.51
CA VAL A 97 22.43 -20.44 5.47
C VAL A 97 21.26 -20.75 4.54
N ILE A 98 21.10 -22.00 4.08
CA ILE A 98 20.06 -22.34 3.10
C ILE A 98 18.65 -22.13 3.65
N LEU A 99 18.41 -22.54 4.90
CA LEU A 99 17.07 -22.48 5.50
C LEU A 99 16.57 -21.02 5.65
N PRO A 100 17.27 -20.09 6.31
CA PRO A 100 16.81 -18.70 6.42
C PRO A 100 16.73 -18.00 5.06
N THR A 101 17.65 -18.32 4.13
CA THR A 101 17.59 -17.78 2.76
C THR A 101 16.32 -18.21 2.03
N SER A 102 15.94 -19.48 2.13
CA SER A 102 14.71 -19.99 1.49
C SER A 102 13.44 -19.37 2.09
N ILE A 103 13.41 -19.20 3.42
CA ILE A 103 12.29 -18.56 4.13
C ILE A 103 12.19 -17.08 3.74
N PHE A 104 13.32 -16.37 3.68
CA PHE A 104 13.37 -14.98 3.25
C PHE A 104 12.82 -14.81 1.84
N LEU A 105 13.28 -15.65 0.90
CA LEU A 105 12.82 -15.59 -0.48
C LEU A 105 11.32 -15.89 -0.60
N ALA A 106 10.83 -16.91 0.12
CA ALA A 106 9.41 -17.23 0.18
C ALA A 106 8.58 -16.08 0.77
N ALA A 107 9.05 -15.43 1.84
CA ALA A 107 8.38 -14.28 2.45
C ALA A 107 8.32 -13.08 1.50
N VAL A 108 9.39 -12.79 0.77
CA VAL A 108 9.43 -11.73 -0.24
C VAL A 108 8.47 -12.02 -1.40
N ILE A 109 8.42 -13.27 -1.89
CA ILE A 109 7.47 -13.67 -2.94
C ILE A 109 6.03 -13.53 -2.43
N ALA A 110 5.74 -14.01 -1.21
CA ALA A 110 4.42 -13.88 -0.61
C ALA A 110 4.01 -12.42 -0.40
N ALA A 111 4.92 -11.56 0.08
CA ALA A 111 4.70 -10.13 0.20
C ALA A 111 4.40 -9.50 -1.16
N SER A 112 5.21 -9.82 -2.18
CA SER A 112 5.04 -9.35 -3.54
C SER A 112 3.67 -9.75 -4.10
N LEU A 113 3.29 -11.03 -4.00
CA LEU A 113 1.97 -11.50 -4.42
C LEU A 113 0.84 -10.79 -3.66
N ALA A 114 0.95 -10.62 -2.34
CA ALA A 114 -0.05 -9.92 -1.54
C ALA A 114 -0.20 -8.43 -1.88
N LEU A 115 0.85 -7.80 -2.42
CA LEU A 115 0.85 -6.39 -2.83
C LEU A 115 0.41 -6.21 -4.29
N PHE A 116 0.84 -7.09 -5.19
CA PHE A 116 0.64 -6.95 -6.64
C PHE A 116 -0.54 -7.73 -7.21
N HIS A 117 -1.09 -8.73 -6.50
CA HIS A 117 -2.16 -9.56 -7.05
C HIS A 117 -3.48 -8.78 -7.17
N LYS A 118 -3.74 -8.27 -8.38
CA LYS A 118 -4.92 -7.46 -8.73
C LYS A 118 -6.24 -8.14 -8.38
N SER A 119 -6.31 -9.48 -8.46
CA SER A 119 -7.54 -10.22 -8.19
C SER A 119 -7.96 -10.17 -6.71
N LEU A 120 -7.02 -9.95 -5.78
CA LEU A 120 -7.38 -9.77 -4.37
C LEU A 120 -7.91 -8.36 -4.08
N ARG A 121 -7.52 -7.37 -4.90
CA ARG A 121 -7.84 -5.96 -4.71
C ARG A 121 -9.14 -5.55 -5.37
N ASN A 122 -9.52 -6.18 -6.49
CA ASN A 122 -10.71 -5.76 -7.24
C ASN A 122 -11.99 -6.41 -6.73
N ALA A 123 -13.09 -5.66 -6.70
CA ALA A 123 -14.41 -6.20 -6.40
C ALA A 123 -14.94 -7.04 -7.56
N SER A 124 -15.66 -8.13 -7.26
CA SER A 124 -16.56 -8.72 -8.24
C SER A 124 -17.75 -7.79 -8.49
N TYR A 125 -18.45 -7.96 -9.62
CA TYR A 125 -19.63 -7.16 -9.93
C TYR A 125 -20.71 -7.26 -8.83
N GLU A 126 -21.02 -8.47 -8.38
CA GLU A 126 -22.00 -8.72 -7.30
C GLU A 126 -21.61 -8.02 -6.01
N ARG A 127 -20.32 -8.06 -5.65
CA ARG A 127 -19.82 -7.38 -4.46
C ARG A 127 -19.87 -5.86 -4.63
N ALA A 128 -19.53 -5.36 -5.82
CA ALA A 128 -19.57 -3.93 -6.11
C ALA A 128 -21.00 -3.37 -6.04
N THR A 129 -22.01 -4.10 -6.51
CA THR A 129 -23.42 -3.66 -6.43
C THR A 129 -23.95 -3.74 -5.00
N GLU A 130 -23.56 -4.75 -4.21
CA GLU A 130 -23.86 -4.85 -2.77
C GLU A 130 -23.25 -3.69 -1.98
N LEU A 131 -21.99 -3.32 -2.28
CA LEU A 131 -21.35 -2.17 -1.64
C LEU A 131 -21.99 -0.85 -2.08
N ALA A 132 -22.38 -0.74 -3.36
CA ALA A 132 -23.08 0.43 -3.86
C ALA A 132 -24.44 0.64 -3.19
N SER A 133 -25.20 -0.44 -2.91
CA SER A 133 -26.49 -0.30 -2.20
C SER A 133 -26.33 0.16 -0.75
N LYS A 134 -25.18 -0.09 -0.12
CA LYS A 134 -24.84 0.37 1.25
C LYS A 134 -24.47 1.85 1.35
N LEU A 135 -24.29 2.55 0.22
CA LEU A 135 -23.95 3.99 0.19
C LEU A 135 -25.13 4.94 0.47
N GLY A 136 -26.30 4.43 0.87
CA GLY A 136 -27.46 5.24 1.24
C GLY A 136 -27.94 6.13 0.09
N ALA A 137 -28.03 7.45 0.32
CA ALA A 137 -28.49 8.42 -0.68
C ALA A 137 -27.63 8.44 -1.97
N ALA A 138 -26.34 8.09 -1.87
CA ALA A 138 -25.46 8.00 -3.03
C ALA A 138 -25.58 6.65 -3.78
N GLY A 139 -26.30 5.68 -3.22
CA GLY A 139 -26.37 4.30 -3.72
C GLY A 139 -26.86 4.18 -5.16
N PRO A 140 -27.98 4.82 -5.57
CA PRO A 140 -28.47 4.74 -6.95
C PRO A 140 -27.45 5.26 -7.97
N ARG A 141 -26.76 6.36 -7.66
CA ARG A 141 -25.73 6.93 -8.52
C ARG A 141 -24.50 6.02 -8.59
N ALA A 142 -24.09 5.46 -7.45
CA ALA A 142 -22.98 4.51 -7.40
C ALA A 142 -23.28 3.23 -8.20
N GLN A 143 -24.50 2.71 -8.15
CA GLN A 143 -24.91 1.53 -8.93
C GLN A 143 -24.79 1.76 -10.44
N VAL A 144 -25.28 2.89 -10.95
CA VAL A 144 -25.14 3.24 -12.39
C VAL A 144 -23.67 3.31 -12.81
N LEU A 145 -22.81 3.83 -11.96
CA LEU A 145 -21.37 3.90 -12.22
C LEU A 145 -20.71 2.51 -12.17
N VAL A 146 -21.13 1.64 -11.26
CA VAL A 146 -20.68 0.24 -11.20
C VAL A 146 -21.12 -0.50 -12.46
N ASP A 147 -22.40 -0.42 -12.85
CA ASP A 147 -22.91 -1.06 -14.07
C ASP A 147 -22.13 -0.62 -15.32
N ARG A 148 -21.85 0.69 -15.43
CA ARG A 148 -21.01 1.24 -16.50
C ARG A 148 -19.58 0.69 -16.46
N HIS A 149 -18.97 0.61 -15.28
CA HIS A 149 -17.60 0.11 -15.11
C HIS A 149 -17.45 -1.35 -15.55
N PHE A 150 -18.45 -2.19 -15.27
CA PHE A 150 -18.46 -3.60 -15.64
C PHE A 150 -19.08 -3.88 -17.03
N GLY A 151 -19.41 -2.84 -17.81
CA GLY A 151 -19.95 -2.99 -19.17
C GLY A 151 -21.36 -3.60 -19.22
N ARG A 152 -22.12 -3.56 -18.12
CA ARG A 152 -23.53 -3.98 -18.14
C ARG A 152 -24.39 -2.80 -18.58
N ASN A 153 -24.91 -2.88 -19.80
CA ASN A 153 -25.86 -1.90 -20.31
C ASN A 153 -27.08 -1.87 -19.38
N THR A 154 -27.37 -0.70 -18.80
CA THR A 154 -28.46 -0.44 -17.85
C THR A 154 -29.87 -0.55 -18.47
N SER A 155 -29.99 -1.20 -19.63
CA SER A 155 -31.18 -1.27 -20.47
C SER A 155 -32.39 -1.95 -19.79
N LYS A 156 -32.20 -2.62 -18.66
CA LYS A 156 -33.28 -3.25 -17.88
C LYS A 156 -33.81 -2.41 -16.72
N THR A 157 -33.14 -1.32 -16.34
CA THR A 157 -33.54 -0.48 -15.18
C THR A 157 -34.33 0.77 -15.61
N SER A 158 -34.77 0.87 -16.86
CA SER A 158 -35.61 1.98 -17.34
C SER A 158 -37.12 1.77 -17.15
N MET A 159 -37.56 0.70 -16.46
CA MET A 159 -38.99 0.42 -16.26
C MET A 159 -39.44 0.37 -14.80
N VAL A 160 -38.69 0.98 -13.86
CA VAL A 160 -39.25 1.35 -12.55
C VAL A 160 -39.66 2.81 -12.64
N ARG A 161 -40.83 3.04 -13.21
CA ARG A 161 -41.53 4.33 -13.14
C ARG A 161 -41.69 4.63 -11.65
N PRO A 162 -41.10 5.70 -11.08
CA PRO A 162 -41.44 6.10 -9.73
C PRO A 162 -42.91 6.44 -9.75
N THR A 163 -43.75 5.53 -9.26
CA THR A 163 -45.13 5.81 -8.91
C THR A 163 -45.09 6.57 -7.60
N THR A 164 -44.45 7.74 -7.64
CA THR A 164 -44.63 8.77 -6.64
C THR A 164 -46.09 9.16 -6.77
N LYS A 165 -46.95 8.55 -5.95
CA LYS A 165 -48.21 9.16 -5.57
C LYS A 165 -47.81 10.54 -5.05
N ALA A 166 -48.07 11.55 -5.87
CA ALA A 166 -47.91 12.94 -5.54
C ALA A 166 -48.77 13.22 -4.30
N SER A 167 -48.17 13.09 -3.11
CA SER A 167 -48.61 13.88 -1.98
C SER A 167 -48.24 15.30 -2.35
N VAL A 168 -49.26 16.10 -2.61
CA VAL A 168 -49.18 17.52 -2.90
C VAL A 168 -48.54 18.20 -1.68
N ILE A 169 -47.22 18.31 -1.69
CA ILE A 169 -46.49 19.20 -0.79
C ILE A 169 -46.71 20.59 -1.38
N GLN A 170 -47.49 21.40 -0.68
CA GLN A 170 -47.69 22.80 -1.06
C GLN A 170 -46.33 23.51 -1.10
N PRO A 171 -46.11 24.40 -2.08
CA PRO A 171 -44.87 25.16 -2.17
C PRO A 171 -44.69 25.99 -0.89
N ILE A 172 -43.60 25.73 -0.18
CA ILE A 172 -43.14 26.60 0.91
C ILE A 172 -42.82 27.95 0.26
N PRO A 173 -43.44 29.06 0.68
CA PRO A 173 -43.09 30.38 0.19
C PRO A 173 -41.65 30.70 0.61
N ILE A 174 -40.74 30.67 -0.36
CA ILE A 174 -39.36 31.11 -0.16
C ILE A 174 -39.42 32.65 -0.10
N SER A 175 -39.16 33.19 1.09
CA SER A 175 -39.03 34.63 1.32
C SER A 175 -37.82 35.16 0.51
N PRO A 176 -37.98 36.15 -0.39
CA PRO A 176 -36.91 36.60 -1.29
C PRO A 176 -35.74 37.38 -0.65
N ASN A 177 -35.64 37.48 0.68
CA ASN A 177 -34.81 38.51 1.34
C ASN A 177 -33.71 37.97 2.27
N GLU A 178 -33.15 36.79 2.04
CA GLU A 178 -32.02 36.29 2.85
C GLU A 178 -30.94 35.67 1.97
N VAL A 179 -30.53 36.43 0.95
CA VAL A 179 -29.27 36.24 0.22
C VAL A 179 -28.34 37.35 0.70
N ASP A 180 -27.88 37.22 1.94
CA ASP A 180 -26.87 38.10 2.55
C ASP A 180 -25.55 37.30 2.64
N ASP A 181 -24.63 37.62 1.73
CA ASP A 181 -23.20 37.82 1.99
C ASP A 181 -22.43 36.79 2.84
N GLN A 182 -22.44 35.51 2.47
CA GLN A 182 -21.45 34.54 2.95
C GLN A 182 -20.77 33.71 1.84
N GLU A 183 -20.64 34.26 0.65
CA GLU A 183 -19.59 33.84 -0.30
C GLU A 183 -18.44 34.86 -0.22
N ASP A 184 -17.19 34.38 -0.32
CA ASP A 184 -15.94 35.15 -0.34
C ASP A 184 -15.23 35.51 0.97
N LYS A 185 -14.99 34.52 1.85
CA LYS A 185 -13.86 34.61 2.80
C LYS A 185 -13.14 33.30 3.17
N PHE A 186 -13.16 32.28 2.30
CA PHE A 186 -12.51 30.99 2.61
C PHE A 186 -11.50 30.49 1.56
N THR A 187 -10.93 31.36 0.73
CA THR A 187 -9.96 30.93 -0.29
C THR A 187 -8.84 31.95 -0.50
N SER A 188 -7.92 32.10 0.47
CA SER A 188 -6.56 32.60 0.15
C SER A 188 -5.52 32.21 1.21
N GLU A 189 -5.81 32.33 2.51
CA GLU A 189 -4.76 32.20 3.54
C GLU A 189 -4.34 30.74 3.83
N GLU A 190 -5.24 29.76 3.69
CA GLU A 190 -4.90 28.36 4.01
C GLU A 190 -4.10 27.63 2.90
N TYR A 191 -3.97 28.23 1.71
CA TYR A 191 -3.13 27.71 0.64
C TYR A 191 -1.69 28.25 0.65
N GLU A 192 -1.42 29.35 1.36
CA GLU A 192 -0.06 29.91 1.46
C GLU A 192 0.77 29.17 2.53
N VAL A 193 0.15 28.79 3.65
CA VAL A 193 0.82 28.08 4.76
C VAL A 193 1.27 26.66 4.39
N ALA A 194 0.58 25.99 3.45
CA ALA A 194 0.98 24.65 3.00
C ALA A 194 2.15 24.65 1.99
N SER A 195 2.55 25.83 1.48
CA SER A 195 3.70 25.96 0.57
C SER A 195 5.00 26.40 1.27
N GLU A 196 4.90 27.06 2.42
CA GLU A 196 6.08 27.45 3.22
C GLU A 196 6.68 26.28 4.01
N GLU A 197 5.88 25.33 4.50
CA GLU A 197 6.41 24.15 5.22
C GLU A 197 7.16 23.15 4.30
N GLN A 198 6.90 23.14 2.98
CA GLN A 198 7.71 22.37 2.02
C GLN A 198 8.98 23.09 1.55
N SER A 199 9.07 24.41 1.77
CA SER A 199 10.25 25.21 1.43
C SER A 199 11.29 25.20 2.56
N ALA A 200 10.88 24.98 3.81
CA ALA A 200 11.77 24.98 4.97
C ALA A 200 12.58 23.68 5.17
N SER A 201 12.23 22.57 4.51
CA SER A 201 12.99 21.30 4.63
C SER A 201 14.07 21.11 3.54
N LEU A 202 14.32 22.13 2.72
CA LEU A 202 15.37 22.14 1.69
C LEU A 202 16.50 23.12 2.01
N VAL A 203 16.70 23.44 3.29
CA VAL A 203 17.95 24.01 3.78
C VAL A 203 18.99 22.89 3.77
N ARG A 204 19.71 22.80 2.65
CA ARG A 204 20.96 22.04 2.58
C ARG A 204 21.91 22.57 3.66
N PRO A 205 22.60 21.72 4.45
CA PRO A 205 23.74 22.19 5.19
C PRO A 205 24.74 22.76 4.19
N ASN A 206 25.09 24.02 4.43
CA ASN A 206 26.18 24.72 3.78
C ASN A 206 27.48 23.98 4.14
N THR A 207 27.86 22.99 3.33
CA THR A 207 29.18 22.35 3.41
C THR A 207 30.18 23.35 2.89
N GLY A 208 30.67 24.19 3.80
CA GLY A 208 31.80 25.06 3.55
C GLY A 208 32.99 24.24 3.05
N ASP A 209 33.50 24.65 1.90
CA ASP A 209 34.91 24.82 1.60
C ASP A 209 35.87 24.11 2.56
N VAL A 210 36.16 22.85 2.25
CA VAL A 210 37.46 22.25 2.56
C VAL A 210 38.14 21.96 1.23
N GLU A 211 38.73 23.02 0.69
CA GLU A 211 39.99 22.91 -0.04
C GLU A 211 40.93 22.03 0.80
N LEU A 212 41.46 20.96 0.21
CA LEU A 212 42.86 20.57 0.39
C LEU A 212 43.20 19.52 -0.68
N ASN A 213 43.90 20.01 -1.69
CA ASN A 213 44.97 19.37 -2.44
C ASN A 213 45.49 18.07 -1.80
N ASN A 214 45.59 16.99 -2.57
CA ASN A 214 46.84 16.24 -2.73
C ASN A 214 46.74 15.06 -3.73
N LEU A 215 47.78 14.99 -4.56
CA LEU A 215 48.40 13.82 -5.18
C LEU A 215 47.52 12.95 -6.09
N ALA A 216 47.61 13.06 -7.42
CA ALA A 216 48.78 12.74 -8.26
C ALA A 216 49.32 11.31 -8.05
N ASP A 217 49.51 10.64 -9.19
CA ASP A 217 50.25 9.39 -9.41
C ASP A 217 49.62 8.08 -8.91
N SER A 218 49.08 7.31 -9.85
CA SER A 218 49.79 6.09 -10.25
C SER A 218 49.33 5.60 -11.62
N LYS A 219 50.16 5.90 -12.62
CA LYS A 219 50.18 5.21 -13.90
C LYS A 219 50.73 3.80 -13.69
N GLY A 220 49.98 2.83 -14.19
CA GLY A 220 50.55 1.66 -14.87
C GLY A 220 50.92 0.47 -14.00
N ASN A 221 50.38 -0.68 -14.35
CA ASN A 221 51.27 -1.79 -14.71
C ASN A 221 50.60 -2.72 -15.73
N LYS A 222 51.38 -3.03 -16.77
CA LYS A 222 51.10 -4.05 -17.77
C LYS A 222 51.58 -5.40 -17.23
N ASN A 223 51.21 -6.45 -17.96
CA ASN A 223 51.97 -7.69 -18.18
C ASN A 223 51.61 -8.94 -17.35
N HIS A 224 51.21 -9.95 -18.14
CA HIS A 224 51.87 -11.26 -18.30
C HIS A 224 51.55 -12.44 -17.35
N GLY A 225 51.46 -13.61 -18.01
CA GLY A 225 51.41 -14.97 -17.46
C GLY A 225 50.08 -15.63 -17.80
N ALA A 226 49.88 -16.45 -18.84
CA ALA A 226 50.69 -17.48 -19.50
C ALA A 226 51.25 -18.54 -18.55
N ASN A 227 50.92 -19.80 -18.85
CA ASN A 227 51.36 -21.08 -18.27
C ASN A 227 50.80 -21.48 -16.90
N GLU A 228 50.05 -22.58 -16.85
CA GLU A 228 50.69 -23.87 -16.62
C GLU A 228 49.84 -25.06 -17.09
N VAL A 229 50.51 -25.90 -17.88
CA VAL A 229 50.15 -27.26 -18.27
C VAL A 229 50.78 -28.19 -17.21
N GLY A 230 49.99 -29.11 -16.67
CA GLY A 230 50.45 -30.31 -15.95
C GLY A 230 49.24 -31.18 -15.68
N ASN A 231 49.00 -32.34 -16.30
CA ASN A 231 49.85 -33.50 -16.60
C ASN A 231 50.57 -34.06 -15.37
N ARG A 232 50.08 -35.22 -14.91
CA ARG A 232 50.61 -36.24 -13.96
C ARG A 232 49.48 -36.62 -12.98
N HIS A 233 49.27 -37.86 -12.58
CA HIS A 233 49.97 -39.11 -12.85
C HIS A 233 49.00 -40.27 -12.53
N SER A 234 49.26 -41.41 -13.16
CA SER A 234 48.76 -42.72 -12.79
C SER A 234 48.90 -42.97 -11.28
N ASN A 235 47.94 -43.68 -10.69
CA ASN A 235 48.23 -44.67 -9.66
C ASN A 235 47.26 -45.83 -9.85
N ASP A 236 47.75 -46.82 -10.57
CA ASP A 236 47.44 -48.23 -10.35
C ASP A 236 47.66 -48.55 -8.86
N MET A 237 46.69 -49.22 -8.23
CA MET A 237 46.96 -50.05 -7.07
C MET A 237 46.00 -51.23 -7.05
N GLU A 238 46.43 -52.28 -7.76
CA GLU A 238 46.19 -53.69 -7.45
C GLU A 238 46.80 -54.05 -6.07
N ILE A 239 46.50 -55.26 -5.57
CA ILE A 239 46.95 -55.95 -4.32
C ILE A 239 45.80 -55.98 -3.27
N VAL A 240 45.16 -57.09 -2.86
CA VAL A 240 45.33 -58.56 -2.98
C VAL A 240 43.97 -59.21 -3.22
#